data_AF-A0A1H6YD25-F1
#
_entry.id   AF-A0A1H6YD25-F1
#
_cell.length_a   1.000
_cell.length_b   1.000
_cell.length_c   1.000
_cell.angle_alpha   90.00
_cell.angle_beta   90.00
_cell.angle_gamma   90.00
#
_symmetry.space_group_name_H-M   'P 1'
#
loop_
_entity.id
_entity.type
_entity.pdbx_description
1 polymer ?
#
loop_
_entity_poly.entity_id
_entity_poly.type
_entity_poly.pdbx_seq_one_letter_code
_entity_poly.pdbx_strand_id
1 'polypeptide(L)'
;MLNSLTKWIRHLFGSKPQEPEQDVAATFAFSEEPSSTGKKVTAFAEEGITVVPYDENLLERARIQWQFGDWESLARLERNTLQHHPDRAKLALLAASGHFQQGNISVAKQFIQLAQDWGCSKRLLGQVLIAGVHNSLGRTAASMGDKERAMSHFGNAVSLVTPGSDLRLVTRARTLEQYSQLGQPPIELLQHDPKLSEATYPQKETIS
;
A
#
# COMPACT_ATOMS: atom_id res chain seq x y z
N MET A 1 -11.15 15.85 -17.14
CA MET A 1 -9.85 15.22 -16.78
C MET A 1 -9.88 13.68 -16.71
N LEU A 2 -11.04 13.01 -16.61
CA LEU A 2 -11.11 11.53 -16.58
C LEU A 2 -10.72 10.81 -17.90
N ASN A 3 -10.83 11.46 -19.06
CA ASN A 3 -10.59 10.82 -20.37
C ASN A 3 -9.10 10.55 -20.70
N SER A 4 -8.16 11.17 -19.99
CA SER A 4 -6.73 10.93 -20.19
C SER A 4 -6.26 9.67 -19.44
N LEU A 5 -6.82 9.44 -18.25
CA LEU A 5 -6.48 8.30 -17.40
C LEU A 5 -6.99 6.98 -17.99
N THR A 6 -8.23 6.96 -18.50
CA THR A 6 -8.86 5.76 -19.07
C THR A 6 -8.21 5.32 -20.38
N LYS A 7 -7.80 6.27 -21.22
CA LYS A 7 -7.04 5.97 -22.45
C LYS A 7 -5.65 5.41 -22.16
N TRP A 8 -5.01 5.91 -21.10
CA TRP A 8 -3.68 5.45 -20.69
C TRP A 8 -3.71 4.06 -20.04
N ILE A 9 -4.69 3.78 -19.17
CA ILE A 9 -4.93 2.45 -18.62
C ILE A 9 -5.15 1.43 -19.75
N ARG A 10 -5.97 1.77 -20.74
CA ARG A 10 -6.24 0.89 -21.89
C ARG A 10 -4.99 0.62 -22.75
N HIS A 11 -4.05 1.56 -22.79
CA HIS A 11 -2.77 1.38 -23.49
C HIS A 11 -1.81 0.44 -22.72
N LEU A 12 -1.86 0.44 -21.38
CA LEU A 12 -1.05 -0.44 -20.53
C LEU A 12 -1.52 -1.91 -20.53
N PHE A 13 -2.81 -2.15 -20.71
CA PHE A 13 -3.43 -3.48 -20.65
C PHE A 13 -3.82 -4.04 -22.03
N GLY A 14 -3.03 -3.73 -23.07
CA GLY A 14 -3.30 -4.08 -24.47
C GLY A 14 -4.10 -5.37 -24.71
N SER A 15 -5.13 -5.26 -25.55
CA SER A 15 -6.13 -6.28 -25.86
C SER A 15 -5.53 -7.59 -26.40
N LYS A 16 -5.26 -8.55 -25.53
CA LYS A 16 -5.36 -9.98 -25.87
C LYS A 16 -5.97 -10.75 -24.69
N PRO A 17 -7.01 -11.57 -24.91
CA PRO A 17 -7.50 -12.47 -23.89
C PRO A 17 -6.45 -13.56 -23.67
N GLN A 18 -5.98 -13.69 -22.43
CA GLN A 18 -5.13 -14.78 -21.98
C GLN A 18 -6.02 -15.76 -21.22
N GLU A 19 -6.01 -17.02 -21.65
CA GLU A 19 -6.77 -18.12 -21.04
C GLU A 19 -6.39 -18.33 -19.56
N PRO A 20 -7.32 -18.86 -18.74
CA PRO A 20 -7.14 -18.92 -17.29
C PRO A 20 -6.21 -20.06 -16.90
N GLU A 21 -4.97 -19.73 -16.52
CA GLU A 21 -4.13 -20.62 -15.72
C GLU A 21 -4.71 -20.72 -14.29
N GLN A 22 -4.82 -21.95 -13.82
CA GLN A 22 -5.56 -22.37 -12.63
C GLN A 22 -5.02 -21.76 -11.33
N ASP A 23 -5.98 -21.48 -10.44
CA ASP A 23 -5.86 -21.03 -9.06
C ASP A 23 -4.79 -21.79 -8.25
N VAL A 24 -3.76 -21.04 -7.85
CA VAL A 24 -3.19 -21.15 -6.50
C VAL A 24 -3.55 -19.88 -5.75
N ALA A 25 -4.42 -20.06 -4.76
CA ALA A 25 -5.03 -19.01 -3.97
C ALA A 25 -4.02 -18.04 -3.34
N ALA A 26 -4.32 -16.75 -3.49
CA ALA A 26 -4.20 -15.68 -2.48
C ALA A 26 -2.96 -15.68 -1.56
N THR A 27 -1.76 -15.81 -2.12
CA THR A 27 -0.50 -15.47 -1.44
C THR A 27 0.32 -14.58 -2.38
N PHE A 28 1.24 -13.77 -1.89
CA PHE A 28 2.18 -12.92 -2.67
C PHE A 28 1.70 -11.52 -3.09
N ALA A 29 0.83 -10.88 -2.34
CA ALA A 29 0.90 -9.42 -2.32
C ALA A 29 1.84 -9.04 -1.16
N PHE A 30 3.06 -8.69 -1.58
CA PHE A 30 4.14 -8.13 -0.79
C PHE A 30 4.75 -8.95 0.36
N SER A 31 4.19 -10.12 0.71
CA SER A 31 4.82 -11.09 1.60
C SER A 31 6.11 -11.67 1.01
N GLU A 32 7.05 -11.86 1.91
CA GLU A 32 8.45 -12.25 1.73
C GLU A 32 8.59 -13.58 0.96
N GLU A 33 9.32 -13.55 -0.15
CA GLU A 33 10.06 -14.72 -0.60
C GLU A 33 11.20 -14.93 0.41
N PRO A 34 11.34 -16.10 1.05
CA PRO A 34 12.47 -16.35 1.91
C PRO A 34 13.75 -16.30 1.07
N SER A 35 14.62 -15.34 1.39
CA SER A 35 16.01 -15.31 0.92
C SER A 35 16.74 -16.56 1.42
N SER A 36 16.55 -17.67 0.70
CA SER A 36 17.33 -18.89 0.83
C SER A 36 18.67 -18.66 0.14
N THR A 37 19.75 -18.61 0.91
CA THR A 37 20.75 -19.71 0.98
C THR A 37 21.96 -19.19 1.75
N GLY A 38 22.04 -19.55 3.04
CA GLY A 38 23.32 -19.64 3.72
C GLY A 38 24.15 -20.73 3.07
N LYS A 39 25.07 -20.37 2.18
CA LYS A 39 26.15 -21.25 1.73
C LYS A 39 27.47 -20.60 2.09
N LYS A 40 28.07 -21.07 3.19
CA LYS A 40 29.51 -20.91 3.42
C LYS A 40 30.23 -21.57 2.24
N VAL A 41 30.88 -20.76 1.41
CA VAL A 41 31.92 -21.23 0.50
C VAL A 41 33.15 -20.37 0.77
N THR A 42 34.18 -21.01 1.29
CA THR A 42 35.52 -20.46 1.44
C THR A 42 36.16 -20.25 0.08
N ALA A 43 36.64 -19.02 -0.10
CA ALA A 43 37.78 -18.56 -0.90
C ALA A 43 37.81 -18.92 -2.38
N PHE A 44 37.60 -17.93 -3.26
CA PHE A 44 38.48 -17.63 -4.39
C PHE A 44 38.35 -16.15 -4.80
N ALA A 45 39.51 -15.48 -4.86
CA ALA A 45 39.90 -14.27 -5.61
C ALA A 45 39.06 -12.98 -5.48
N GLU A 46 39.73 -11.97 -4.92
CA GLU A 46 39.34 -10.56 -4.79
C GLU A 46 39.15 -9.88 -6.16
N GLU A 47 37.89 -9.66 -6.54
CA GLU A 47 37.51 -8.44 -7.25
C GLU A 47 36.62 -7.65 -6.29
N GLY A 48 37.02 -6.43 -5.96
CA GLY A 48 36.40 -5.60 -4.94
C GLY A 48 34.91 -5.39 -5.19
N ILE A 49 34.07 -6.18 -4.51
CA ILE A 49 32.64 -5.95 -4.41
C ILE A 49 32.47 -4.62 -3.65
N THR A 50 32.25 -3.53 -4.37
CA THR A 50 31.81 -2.27 -3.78
C THR A 50 30.38 -2.45 -3.29
N VAL A 51 30.23 -2.92 -2.06
CA VAL A 51 28.93 -2.99 -1.40
C VAL A 51 28.46 -1.55 -1.18
N VAL A 52 27.55 -1.08 -2.03
CA VAL A 52 26.89 0.21 -1.81
C VAL A 52 25.92 0.02 -0.64
N PRO A 53 26.08 0.77 0.47
CA PRO A 53 25.19 0.64 1.60
C PRO A 53 23.77 1.06 1.22
N TYR A 54 22.78 0.27 1.64
CA TYR A 54 21.36 0.59 1.53
C TYR A 54 20.68 0.35 2.88
N ASP A 55 19.49 0.92 3.07
CA ASP A 55 18.67 0.70 4.25
C ASP A 55 17.81 -0.57 4.06
N GLU A 56 18.18 -1.66 4.74
CA GLU A 56 17.49 -2.96 4.66
C GLU A 56 16.02 -2.89 5.09
N ASN A 57 15.64 -1.92 5.93
CA ASN A 57 14.28 -1.79 6.44
C ASN A 57 13.41 -0.84 5.60
N LEU A 58 13.96 -0.27 4.52
CA LEU A 58 13.27 0.75 3.72
C LEU A 58 11.99 0.20 3.10
N LEU A 59 12.01 -1.04 2.60
CA LEU A 59 10.83 -1.65 2.00
C LEU A 59 9.70 -1.82 3.03
N GLU A 60 10.01 -2.36 4.20
CA GLU A 60 9.00 -2.63 5.21
C GLU A 60 8.40 -1.33 5.76
N ARG A 61 9.23 -0.31 5.97
CA ARG A 61 8.76 1.04 6.32
C ARG A 61 7.84 1.62 5.23
N ALA A 62 8.25 1.55 3.96
CA ALA A 62 7.43 2.06 2.86
C ALA A 62 6.10 1.29 2.74
N ARG A 63 6.09 -0.02 3.01
CA ARG A 63 4.86 -0.82 3.08
C ARG A 63 3.92 -0.33 4.18
N ILE A 64 4.44 -0.13 5.38
CA ILE A 64 3.67 0.35 6.52
C ILE A 64 3.10 1.73 6.16
N GLN A 65 3.92 2.66 5.69
CA GLN A 65 3.46 3.98 5.22
C GLN A 65 2.34 3.87 4.19
N TRP A 66 2.48 2.95 3.23
CA TRP A 66 1.45 2.69 2.23
C TRP A 66 0.16 2.15 2.83
N GLN A 67 0.23 1.22 3.79
CA GLN A 67 -0.93 0.66 4.46
C GLN A 67 -1.70 1.74 5.22
N PHE A 68 -1.00 2.54 6.02
CA PHE A 68 -1.58 3.59 6.86
C PHE A 68 -1.97 4.85 6.07
N GLY A 69 -1.46 5.02 4.84
CA GLY A 69 -1.80 6.16 3.98
C GLY A 69 -0.93 7.40 4.21
N ASP A 70 0.30 7.22 4.69
CA ASP A 70 1.32 8.26 4.77
C ASP A 70 1.91 8.51 3.37
N TRP A 71 1.13 9.21 2.55
CA TRP A 71 1.47 9.54 1.17
C TRP A 71 2.66 10.50 1.08
N GLU A 72 2.83 11.36 2.08
CA GLU A 72 3.92 12.33 2.13
C GLU A 72 5.27 11.65 2.20
N SER A 73 5.45 10.73 3.15
CA SER A 73 6.69 9.98 3.26
C SER A 73 7.00 9.15 2.03
N LEU A 74 5.99 8.56 1.40
CA LEU A 74 6.17 7.79 0.16
C LEU A 74 6.63 8.66 -1.02
N ALA A 75 6.07 9.85 -1.17
CA ALA A 75 6.46 10.77 -2.25
C ALA A 75 7.84 11.40 -2.06
N ARG A 76 8.45 11.27 -0.86
CA ARG A 76 9.84 11.69 -0.60
C ARG A 76 10.87 10.64 -1.02
N LEU A 77 10.45 9.45 -1.45
CA LEU A 77 11.38 8.43 -1.95
C LEU A 77 11.98 8.89 -3.27
N GLU A 78 13.32 8.98 -3.33
CA GLU A 78 14.04 9.46 -4.50
C GLU A 78 14.73 8.33 -5.26
N ARG A 79 14.79 8.45 -6.60
CA ARG A 79 15.44 7.47 -7.48
C ARG A 79 16.85 7.07 -7.03
N ASN A 80 17.66 8.03 -6.63
CA ASN A 80 19.06 7.80 -6.25
C ASN A 80 19.17 6.90 -5.01
N THR A 81 18.26 7.06 -4.06
CA THR A 81 18.18 6.21 -2.85
C THR A 81 17.72 4.80 -3.19
N LEU A 82 16.87 4.63 -4.21
CA LEU A 82 16.30 3.34 -4.56
C LEU A 82 17.19 2.50 -5.46
N GLN A 83 18.00 3.10 -6.34
CA GLN A 83 18.60 2.38 -7.49
C GLN A 83 19.49 1.19 -7.13
N HIS A 84 20.07 1.18 -5.92
CA HIS A 84 20.94 0.12 -5.40
C HIS A 84 20.23 -0.86 -4.45
N HIS A 85 18.97 -0.60 -4.08
CA HIS A 85 18.22 -1.46 -3.19
C HIS A 85 17.76 -2.74 -3.92
N PRO A 86 17.82 -3.94 -3.29
CA PRO A 86 17.34 -5.18 -3.92
C PRO A 86 15.87 -5.10 -4.36
N ASP A 87 14.99 -4.58 -3.50
CA ASP A 87 13.57 -4.35 -3.81
C ASP A 87 13.23 -3.02 -4.51
N ARG A 88 14.18 -2.40 -5.22
CA ARG A 88 14.00 -1.09 -5.87
C ARG A 88 12.74 -0.96 -6.73
N ALA A 89 12.33 -2.03 -7.41
CA ALA A 89 11.13 -2.05 -8.26
C ALA A 89 9.86 -1.83 -7.45
N LYS A 90 9.75 -2.50 -6.29
CA LYS A 90 8.63 -2.37 -5.37
C LYS A 90 8.62 -0.99 -4.71
N LEU A 91 9.79 -0.50 -4.29
CA LEU A 91 9.94 0.83 -3.70
C LEU A 91 9.55 1.94 -4.69
N ALA A 92 9.94 1.82 -5.96
CA ALA A 92 9.52 2.75 -7.00
C ALA A 92 7.99 2.73 -7.19
N LEU A 93 7.36 1.57 -7.14
CA LEU A 93 5.90 1.46 -7.21
C LEU A 93 5.21 2.12 -6.00
N LEU A 94 5.76 1.98 -4.79
CA LEU A 94 5.23 2.66 -3.60
C LEU A 94 5.44 4.18 -3.68
N ALA A 95 6.60 4.64 -4.17
CA ALA A 95 6.84 6.06 -4.45
C ALA A 95 5.83 6.63 -5.47
N ALA A 96 5.58 5.89 -6.56
CA ALA A 96 4.56 6.25 -7.55
C ALA A 96 3.18 6.42 -6.92
N SER A 97 2.80 5.52 -6.00
CA SER A 97 1.52 5.61 -5.30
C SER A 97 1.42 6.87 -4.44
N GLY A 98 2.47 7.23 -3.70
CA GLY A 98 2.53 8.49 -2.93
C GLY A 98 2.32 9.71 -3.82
N HIS A 99 3.05 9.79 -4.94
CA HIS A 99 2.87 10.87 -5.91
C HIS A 99 1.46 10.89 -6.53
N PHE A 100 0.87 9.74 -6.84
CA PHE A 100 -0.51 9.70 -7.36
C PHE A 100 -1.52 10.26 -6.34
N GLN A 101 -1.41 9.87 -5.07
CA GLN A 101 -2.35 10.32 -4.03
C GLN A 101 -2.22 11.81 -3.69
N GLN A 102 -1.05 12.40 -3.96
CA GLN A 102 -0.82 13.84 -3.84
C GLN A 102 -1.16 14.63 -5.11
N GLY A 103 -1.54 13.98 -6.21
CA GLY A 103 -1.82 14.65 -7.48
C GLY A 103 -0.57 14.98 -8.32
N ASN A 104 0.61 14.48 -7.93
CA ASN A 104 1.87 14.63 -8.66
C ASN A 104 1.97 13.63 -9.83
N ILE A 105 1.01 13.67 -10.76
CA ILE A 105 0.79 12.65 -11.78
C ILE A 105 1.99 12.45 -12.71
N SER A 106 2.71 13.53 -13.06
CA SER A 106 3.88 13.46 -13.94
C SER A 106 5.02 12.67 -13.29
N VAL A 107 5.28 12.89 -12.00
CA VAL A 107 6.31 12.19 -11.23
C VAL A 107 5.90 10.75 -10.96
N ALA A 108 4.63 10.53 -10.64
CA ALA A 108 4.09 9.18 -10.45
C ALA A 108 4.32 8.30 -11.69
N LYS A 109 4.08 8.82 -12.90
CA LYS A 109 4.34 8.09 -14.15
C LYS A 109 5.82 7.73 -14.35
N GLN A 110 6.73 8.61 -13.95
CA GLN A 110 8.17 8.32 -14.02
C GLN A 110 8.54 7.17 -13.08
N PHE A 111 8.00 7.15 -11.86
CA PHE A 111 8.21 6.04 -10.93
C PHE A 111 7.54 4.73 -11.35
N ILE A 112 6.37 4.79 -12.01
CA ILE A 112 5.76 3.60 -12.64
C ILE A 112 6.70 3.02 -13.69
N GLN A 113 7.26 3.86 -14.57
CA GLN A 113 8.21 3.41 -15.58
C GLN A 113 9.45 2.79 -14.92
N LEU A 114 10.02 3.44 -13.90
CA LEU A 114 11.15 2.90 -13.15
C LEU A 114 10.82 1.54 -12.51
N ALA A 115 9.65 1.39 -11.90
CA ALA A 115 9.21 0.13 -11.33
C ALA A 115 9.17 -0.98 -12.39
N GLN A 116 8.64 -0.68 -13.59
CA GLN A 116 8.58 -1.62 -14.71
C GLN A 116 9.98 -1.96 -15.25
N ASP A 117 10.83 -0.96 -15.48
CA ASP A 117 12.20 -1.13 -15.96
C ASP A 117 13.05 -1.95 -14.98
N TRP A 118 12.76 -1.84 -13.69
CA TRP A 118 13.41 -2.62 -12.63
C TRP A 118 12.76 -3.97 -12.36
N GLY A 119 11.76 -4.39 -13.15
CA GLY A 119 11.21 -5.74 -13.11
C GLY A 119 9.97 -5.93 -12.23
N CYS A 120 9.26 -4.86 -11.86
CA CYS A 120 7.98 -4.99 -11.16
C CYS A 120 6.96 -5.74 -12.03
N SER A 121 6.29 -6.74 -11.46
CA SER A 121 5.29 -7.51 -12.19
C SER A 121 4.08 -6.64 -12.56
N LYS A 122 3.50 -6.89 -13.74
CA LYS A 122 2.26 -6.21 -14.18
C LYS A 122 1.10 -6.45 -13.23
N ARG A 123 1.07 -7.63 -12.59
CA ARG A 123 0.06 -7.98 -11.58
C ARG A 123 0.16 -7.06 -10.36
N LEU A 124 1.34 -6.93 -9.75
CA LEU A 124 1.53 -6.06 -8.59
C LEU A 124 1.27 -4.59 -8.94
N LEU A 125 1.73 -4.15 -10.11
CA LEU A 125 1.44 -2.82 -10.64
C LEU A 125 -0.08 -2.58 -10.72
N GLY A 126 -0.82 -3.52 -11.32
CA GLY A 126 -2.27 -3.46 -11.42
C GLY A 126 -2.96 -3.42 -10.06
N GLN A 127 -2.54 -4.27 -9.11
CA GLN A 127 -3.08 -4.28 -7.74
C GLN A 127 -2.92 -2.93 -7.05
N VAL A 128 -1.72 -2.33 -7.10
CA VAL A 128 -1.47 -1.01 -6.49
C VAL A 128 -2.27 0.10 -7.16
N LEU A 129 -2.41 0.07 -8.49
CA LEU A 129 -3.23 1.06 -9.22
C LEU A 129 -4.73 0.93 -8.87
N ILE A 130 -5.26 -0.29 -8.82
CA ILE A 130 -6.65 -0.54 -8.43
C ILE A 130 -6.88 -0.14 -6.97
N ALA A 131 -5.94 -0.44 -6.07
CA ALA A 131 -5.99 0.03 -4.69
C ALA A 131 -5.99 1.57 -4.61
N GLY A 132 -5.25 2.26 -5.47
CA GLY A 132 -5.29 3.72 -5.59
C GLY A 132 -6.65 4.28 -6.03
N VAL A 133 -7.37 3.56 -6.91
CA VAL A 133 -8.75 3.89 -7.29
C VAL A 133 -9.69 3.74 -6.11
N HIS A 134 -9.60 2.62 -5.38
CA HIS A 134 -10.37 2.42 -4.16
C HIS A 134 -10.09 3.51 -3.12
N ASN A 135 -8.83 3.93 -2.94
CA ASN A 135 -8.51 5.06 -2.05
C ASN A 135 -9.23 6.35 -2.46
N SER A 136 -9.23 6.66 -3.76
CA SER A 136 -9.89 7.86 -4.30
C SER A 136 -11.41 7.82 -4.14
N LEU A 137 -12.03 6.65 -4.34
CA LEU A 137 -13.45 6.44 -4.09
C LEU A 137 -13.80 6.54 -2.60
N GLY A 138 -12.93 6.02 -1.73
CA GLY A 138 -13.09 6.13 -0.27
C GLY A 138 -13.04 7.58 0.21
N ARG A 139 -12.09 8.38 -0.31
CA ARG A 139 -12.00 9.83 -0.01
C ARG A 139 -13.22 10.60 -0.50
N THR A 140 -13.74 10.24 -1.69
CA THR A 140 -14.99 10.82 -2.21
C THR A 140 -16.17 10.49 -1.31
N ALA A 141 -16.32 9.23 -0.89
CA ALA A 141 -17.37 8.81 0.03
C ALA A 141 -17.26 9.52 1.39
N ALA A 142 -16.06 9.64 1.95
CA ALA A 142 -15.81 10.39 3.19
C ALA A 142 -16.22 11.87 3.06
N SER A 143 -15.87 12.50 1.93
CA SER A 143 -16.26 13.88 1.64
C SER A 143 -17.78 14.06 1.54
N MET A 144 -18.52 13.02 1.16
CA MET A 144 -19.98 12.99 1.13
C MET A 144 -20.63 12.57 2.47
N GLY A 145 -19.83 12.27 3.50
CA GLY A 145 -20.33 11.79 4.79
C GLY A 145 -20.73 10.30 4.82
N ASP A 146 -20.50 9.56 3.74
CA ASP A 146 -20.83 8.14 3.65
C ASP A 146 -19.70 7.26 4.22
N LYS A 147 -19.74 7.10 5.55
CA LYS A 147 -18.69 6.42 6.31
C LYS A 147 -18.55 4.94 5.96
N GLU A 148 -19.68 4.25 5.79
CA GLU A 148 -19.68 2.81 5.50
C GLU A 148 -19.03 2.54 4.14
N ARG A 149 -19.39 3.31 3.11
CA ARG A 149 -18.76 3.19 1.79
C ARG A 149 -17.30 3.62 1.82
N ALA A 150 -16.96 4.66 2.57
CA ALA A 150 -15.57 5.09 2.73
C ALA A 150 -14.71 3.95 3.33
N MET A 151 -15.16 3.37 4.44
CA MET A 151 -14.47 2.27 5.12
C MET A 151 -14.37 1.02 4.25
N SER A 152 -15.45 0.67 3.53
CA SER A 152 -15.45 -0.44 2.57
C SER A 152 -14.41 -0.23 1.46
N HIS A 153 -14.36 0.97 0.86
CA HIS A 153 -13.39 1.29 -0.17
C HIS A 153 -11.95 1.29 0.37
N PHE A 154 -11.69 1.82 1.57
CA PHE A 154 -10.36 1.77 2.17
C PHE A 154 -9.93 0.33 2.49
N GLY A 155 -10.84 -0.51 2.99
CA GLY A 155 -10.56 -1.93 3.23
C GLY A 155 -10.23 -2.69 1.94
N ASN A 156 -10.96 -2.42 0.86
CA ASN A 156 -10.63 -2.99 -0.46
C ASN A 156 -9.28 -2.51 -1.00
N ALA A 157 -8.88 -1.27 -0.72
CA ALA A 157 -7.55 -0.81 -1.09
C ALA A 157 -6.46 -1.62 -0.37
N VAL A 158 -6.59 -1.83 0.94
CA VAL A 158 -5.62 -2.57 1.76
C VAL A 158 -5.56 -4.05 1.37
N SER A 159 -6.72 -4.70 1.20
CA SER A 159 -6.80 -6.15 0.95
C SER A 159 -6.15 -6.58 -0.36
N LEU A 160 -6.11 -5.69 -1.37
CA LEU A 160 -5.51 -5.97 -2.68
C LEU A 160 -3.98 -6.11 -2.65
N VAL A 161 -3.30 -5.44 -1.72
CA VAL A 161 -1.84 -5.27 -1.75
C VAL A 161 -1.17 -5.90 -0.52
N THR A 162 -1.90 -6.11 0.58
CA THR A 162 -1.36 -6.70 1.81
C THR A 162 -2.34 -7.73 2.43
N PRO A 163 -2.55 -8.88 1.76
CA PRO A 163 -3.38 -9.96 2.26
C PRO A 163 -2.73 -10.58 3.49
N GLY A 164 -3.54 -10.95 4.49
CA GLY A 164 -3.06 -11.53 5.75
C GLY A 164 -2.58 -10.53 6.81
N SER A 165 -2.57 -9.23 6.52
CA SER A 165 -2.49 -8.20 7.58
C SER A 165 -3.76 -8.22 8.45
N ASP A 166 -3.72 -7.64 9.65
CA ASP A 166 -4.94 -7.36 10.42
C ASP A 166 -5.75 -6.30 9.67
N LEU A 167 -6.53 -6.78 8.69
CA LEU A 167 -7.26 -5.96 7.74
C LEU A 167 -8.19 -5.00 8.46
N ARG A 168 -8.78 -5.43 9.59
CA ARG A 168 -9.68 -4.58 10.38
C ARG A 168 -8.91 -3.43 11.00
N LEU A 169 -7.78 -3.71 11.66
CA LEU A 169 -6.94 -2.69 12.29
C LEU A 169 -6.38 -1.72 11.25
N VAL A 170 -5.79 -2.23 10.17
CA VAL A 170 -5.18 -1.42 9.12
C VAL A 170 -6.23 -0.58 8.40
N THR A 171 -7.40 -1.14 8.08
CA THR A 171 -8.50 -0.38 7.46
C THR A 171 -8.96 0.75 8.37
N ARG A 172 -9.08 0.51 9.68
CA ARG A 172 -9.47 1.54 10.63
C ARG A 172 -8.44 2.66 10.67
N ALA A 173 -7.17 2.32 10.82
CA ALA A 173 -6.10 3.31 10.89
C ALA A 173 -5.97 4.12 9.59
N ARG A 174 -6.04 3.44 8.44
CA ARG A 174 -6.12 4.05 7.10
C ARG A 174 -7.30 5.00 6.98
N THR A 175 -8.48 4.60 7.45
CA THR A 175 -9.68 5.44 7.41
C THR A 175 -9.46 6.72 8.23
N LEU A 176 -8.97 6.59 9.47
CA LEU A 176 -8.69 7.75 10.34
C LEU A 176 -7.71 8.73 9.68
N GLU A 177 -6.63 8.21 9.10
CA GLU A 177 -5.64 9.02 8.40
C GLU A 177 -6.24 9.75 7.19
N GLN A 178 -7.03 9.06 6.36
CA GLN A 178 -7.65 9.70 5.19
C GLN A 178 -8.68 10.78 5.57
N TYR A 179 -9.43 10.61 6.67
CA TYR A 179 -10.33 11.65 7.20
C TYR A 179 -9.55 12.86 7.71
N SER A 180 -8.46 12.62 8.45
CA SER A 180 -7.55 13.67 8.92
C SER A 180 -7.00 14.51 7.76
N GLN A 181 -6.51 13.86 6.70
CA GLN A 181 -6.02 14.52 5.48
C GLN A 181 -7.09 15.31 4.72
N LEU A 182 -8.36 15.00 4.92
CA LEU A 182 -9.50 15.75 4.36
C LEU A 182 -9.96 16.90 5.28
N GLY A 183 -9.32 17.11 6.43
CA GLY A 183 -9.74 18.08 7.44
C GLY A 183 -11.05 17.71 8.13
N GLN A 184 -11.46 16.44 8.05
CA GLN A 184 -12.68 15.95 8.67
C GLN A 184 -12.34 15.30 10.03
N PRO A 185 -13.00 15.71 11.12
CA PRO A 185 -12.69 15.15 12.44
C PRO A 185 -13.09 13.66 12.48
N PRO A 186 -12.22 12.78 13.00
CA PRO A 186 -12.49 11.33 13.07
C PRO A 186 -13.57 10.93 14.10
N ILE A 187 -14.25 11.90 14.71
CA ILE A 187 -15.00 11.78 15.98
C ILE A 187 -16.02 10.63 15.97
N GLU A 188 -16.63 10.32 14.83
CA GLU A 188 -17.68 9.30 14.77
C GLU A 188 -17.18 7.87 14.44
N LEU A 189 -15.92 7.70 14.01
CA LEU A 189 -15.32 6.36 13.77
C LEU A 189 -14.78 5.70 15.06
N LEU A 190 -14.76 6.46 16.15
CA LEU A 190 -14.40 5.98 17.49
C LEU A 190 -15.62 5.58 18.33
N GLN A 191 -16.85 5.94 17.92
CA GLN A 191 -18.04 5.90 18.79
C GLN A 191 -19.06 4.78 18.54
N HIS A 192 -18.81 3.82 17.65
CA HIS A 192 -19.77 2.70 17.46
C HIS A 192 -19.09 1.33 17.47
N ASP A 193 -18.80 0.84 18.67
CA ASP A 193 -18.84 -0.61 18.94
C ASP A 193 -19.86 -0.86 20.06
N PRO A 194 -21.17 -1.01 19.72
CA PRO A 194 -22.22 -1.18 20.72
C PRO A 194 -22.09 -2.48 21.54
N LYS A 195 -21.14 -3.36 21.19
CA LYS A 195 -20.85 -4.59 21.94
C LYS A 195 -19.80 -4.44 23.04
N LEU A 196 -19.13 -3.29 23.16
CA LEU A 196 -18.13 -3.04 24.20
C LEU A 196 -18.65 -2.17 25.36
N SER A 197 -19.85 -1.58 25.25
CA SER A 197 -20.43 -0.74 26.32
C SER A 197 -21.27 -1.51 27.35
N GLU A 198 -21.53 -2.81 27.16
CA GLU A 198 -22.34 -3.62 28.09
C GLU A 198 -21.49 -4.50 29.04
N ALA A 199 -20.17 -4.53 28.90
CA ALA A 199 -19.31 -5.28 29.79
C ALA A 199 -18.65 -4.37 30.84
N THR A 200 -19.26 -4.37 32.03
CA THR A 200 -18.55 -4.31 33.33
C THR A 200 -18.18 -2.92 33.87
N TYR A 201 -19.10 -2.35 34.65
CA TYR A 201 -18.76 -1.77 35.95
C TYR A 201 -19.74 -2.32 37.00
N PRO A 202 -19.32 -3.14 37.97
CA PRO A 202 -20.18 -3.48 39.10
C PRO A 202 -20.38 -2.21 39.93
N GLN A 203 -21.65 -1.83 40.10
CA GLN A 203 -22.05 -0.82 41.08
C GLN A 203 -21.58 -1.31 42.45
N LYS A 204 -20.71 -0.53 43.10
CA LYS A 204 -20.36 -0.77 44.51
C LYS A 204 -21.62 -0.56 45.32
N GLU A 205 -22.17 -1.65 45.85
CA GLU A 205 -23.21 -1.61 46.88
C GLU A 205 -22.65 -0.88 48.10
N THR A 206 -23.29 0.23 48.43
CA THR A 206 -23.08 1.00 49.66
C THR A 206 -23.61 0.16 50.82
N ILE A 207 -22.73 -0.45 51.61
CA ILE A 207 -23.10 -1.09 52.87
C ILE A 207 -23.35 0.02 53.90
N SER A 208 -24.57 0.10 54.41
CA SER A 208 -24.94 0.82 55.65
C SER A 208 -24.82 -0.12 56.84
#